data_AF-A0AA35PE31-F1
#
_entry.id   AF-A0AA35PE31-F1
#
_cell.length_a   1.000
_cell.length_b   1.000
_cell.length_c   1.000
_cell.angle_alpha   90.00
_cell.angle_beta   90.00
_cell.angle_gamma   90.00
#
_symmetry.space_group_name_H-M   'P 1'
#
loop_
_entity.id
_entity.type
_entity.pdbx_description
1 polymer ?
#
loop_
_entity_poly.entity_id
_entity_poly.type
_entity_poly.pdbx_seq_one_letter_code
_entity_poly.pdbx_strand_id
1 'polypeptide(L)'
;MHQKQLNLKFRGVEEEINENIKGKMIRELAKWLEIKEEEVACTVESAFRIRVKPQQLKLKKSPGDCLMIFNSIEMKNMILRTSYRKKLIIENRTIIIYKEIPIRLLGKRQGYRQIVSVLQRNNIQYRWEFPEGITFYYKDKRFRLIDTQEAEIFLRRYEKELGKGEEWYGGGGRYTERRKEKKVKNTEKQKRERKEEEEEVEEEGAVGGEEEEEEEEELGEEEEKEEETTRNRKTRS
;
A
#
# COMPACT_ATOMS: atom_id res chain seq x y z
N MET A 1 21.34 -19.33 -19.42
CA MET A 1 21.63 -19.34 -17.97
C MET A 1 20.58 -18.51 -17.25
N HIS A 2 19.79 -19.10 -16.36
CA HIS A 2 18.86 -18.35 -15.53
C HIS A 2 19.69 -17.48 -14.57
N GLN A 3 19.81 -16.18 -14.83
CA GLN A 3 20.30 -15.24 -13.82
C GLN A 3 19.43 -15.43 -12.58
N LYS A 4 19.97 -16.12 -11.57
CA LYS A 4 19.31 -16.28 -10.27
C LYS A 4 19.08 -14.86 -9.79
N GLN A 5 17.82 -14.43 -9.77
CA GLN A 5 17.48 -13.07 -9.36
C GLN A 5 17.82 -12.96 -7.88
N LEU A 6 19.01 -12.46 -7.56
CA LEU A 6 19.48 -12.26 -6.18
C LEU A 6 18.94 -10.95 -5.58
N ASN A 7 17.89 -10.40 -6.20
CA ASN A 7 17.39 -9.08 -5.89
C ASN A 7 16.28 -9.15 -4.84
N LEU A 8 16.30 -8.18 -3.92
CA LEU A 8 15.23 -7.94 -2.96
C LEU A 8 14.74 -6.50 -3.08
N LYS A 9 13.43 -6.34 -2.93
CA LYS A 9 12.76 -5.06 -2.92
C LYS A 9 12.35 -4.69 -1.50
N PHE A 10 12.69 -3.49 -1.08
CA PHE A 10 12.39 -2.91 0.22
C PHE A 10 11.41 -1.75 0.03
N ARG A 11 10.27 -1.80 0.72
CA ARG A 11 9.24 -0.77 0.67
C ARG A 11 9.13 -0.05 2.00
N GLY A 12 9.02 1.27 1.94
CA GLY A 12 8.80 2.12 3.12
C GLY A 12 10.04 2.83 3.64
N VAL A 13 11.17 2.75 2.92
CA VAL A 13 12.41 3.46 3.29
C VAL A 13 12.26 4.94 2.96
N GLU A 14 12.43 5.81 3.95
CA GLU A 14 12.30 7.27 3.83
C GLU A 14 13.31 7.86 2.84
N GLU A 15 12.91 8.89 2.08
CA GLU A 15 13.73 9.53 1.06
C GLU A 15 14.44 10.74 1.63
N GLU A 16 15.75 10.80 1.43
CA GLU A 16 16.59 11.95 1.79
C GLU A 16 17.26 12.53 0.54
N ILE A 17 17.52 13.83 0.54
CA ILE A 17 18.25 14.51 -0.53
C ILE A 17 19.72 14.09 -0.43
N ASN A 18 20.30 13.60 -1.53
CA ASN A 18 21.67 13.04 -1.60
C ASN A 18 21.89 11.76 -0.75
N GLU A 19 20.88 10.92 -0.62
CA GLU A 19 20.93 9.69 0.16
C GLU A 19 21.96 8.66 -0.39
N ASN A 20 22.86 8.18 0.47
CA ASN A 20 23.63 6.96 0.22
C ASN A 20 22.79 5.74 0.65
N ILE A 21 21.88 5.32 -0.23
CA ILE A 21 20.96 4.20 -0.01
C ILE A 21 21.73 2.91 0.31
N LYS A 22 22.84 2.64 -0.39
CA LYS A 22 23.65 1.44 -0.17
C LYS A 22 24.19 1.41 1.27
N GLY A 23 24.82 2.50 1.72
CA GLY A 23 25.35 2.60 3.07
C GLY A 23 24.26 2.54 4.15
N LYS A 24 23.14 3.27 3.96
CA LYS A 24 22.01 3.26 4.89
C LYS A 24 21.45 1.83 5.06
N MET A 25 21.18 1.15 3.96
CA MET A 25 20.63 -0.21 4.00
C MET A 25 21.60 -1.23 4.60
N ILE A 26 22.90 -1.13 4.34
CA ILE A 26 23.90 -2.04 4.92
C ILE A 26 23.91 -1.91 6.45
N ARG A 27 23.96 -0.68 6.98
CA ARG A 27 23.96 -0.44 8.43
C ARG A 27 22.71 -0.98 9.10
N GLU A 28 21.55 -0.69 8.52
CA GLU A 28 20.27 -1.13 9.09
C GLU A 28 20.09 -2.66 8.99
N LEU A 29 20.54 -3.29 7.90
CA LEU A 29 20.52 -4.75 7.78
C LEU A 29 21.50 -5.43 8.73
N ALA A 30 22.71 -4.88 8.90
CA ALA A 30 23.72 -5.41 9.82
C ALA A 30 23.22 -5.41 11.27
N LYS A 31 22.68 -4.28 11.74
CA LYS A 31 22.04 -4.18 13.06
C LYS A 31 20.87 -5.15 13.21
N TRP A 32 20.02 -5.25 12.19
CA TRP A 32 18.82 -6.08 12.25
C TRP A 32 19.13 -7.60 12.25
N LEU A 33 20.16 -8.00 11.50
CA LEU A 33 20.65 -9.37 11.39
C LEU A 33 21.63 -9.75 12.52
N GLU A 34 22.13 -8.78 13.28
CA GLU A 34 23.14 -8.96 14.34
C GLU A 34 24.48 -9.50 13.77
N ILE A 35 24.87 -8.98 12.60
CA ILE A 35 26.10 -9.33 11.87
C ILE A 35 26.93 -8.06 11.65
N LYS A 36 28.24 -8.20 11.43
CA LYS A 36 29.13 -7.07 11.11
C LYS A 36 28.74 -6.38 9.79
N GLU A 37 28.89 -5.06 9.74
CA GLU A 37 28.58 -4.26 8.55
C GLU A 37 29.42 -4.66 7.33
N GLU A 38 30.67 -5.04 7.56
CA GLU A 38 31.62 -5.50 6.53
C GLU A 38 31.12 -6.74 5.79
N GLU A 39 30.60 -7.72 6.52
CA GLU A 39 30.07 -8.96 5.94
C GLU A 39 28.85 -8.68 5.05
N VAL A 40 27.95 -7.80 5.50
CA VAL A 40 26.80 -7.37 4.71
C VAL A 40 27.28 -6.57 3.48
N ALA A 41 28.23 -5.65 3.64
CA ALA A 41 28.77 -4.84 2.55
C ALA A 41 29.42 -5.69 1.44
N CYS A 42 30.19 -6.71 1.81
CA CYS A 42 30.79 -7.66 0.87
C CYS A 42 29.75 -8.45 0.05
N THR A 43 28.54 -8.64 0.60
CA THR A 43 27.47 -9.37 -0.10
C THR A 43 26.58 -8.49 -0.99
N VAL A 44 26.59 -7.16 -0.78
CA VAL A 44 25.74 -6.23 -1.51
C VAL A 44 26.51 -5.65 -2.70
N GLU A 45 26.07 -6.03 -3.90
CA GLU A 45 26.63 -5.52 -5.15
C GLU A 45 26.20 -4.06 -5.36
N SER A 46 24.89 -3.83 -5.41
CA SER A 46 24.31 -2.49 -5.62
C SER A 46 22.98 -2.32 -4.89
N ALA A 47 22.65 -1.06 -4.60
CA ALA A 47 21.37 -0.67 -4.02
C ALA A 47 20.94 0.66 -4.63
N PHE A 48 19.69 0.75 -5.09
CA PHE A 48 19.16 1.95 -5.72
C PHE A 48 17.65 2.04 -5.55
N ARG A 49 17.11 3.26 -5.61
CA ARG A 49 15.67 3.49 -5.64
C ARG A 49 15.12 3.23 -7.04
N ILE A 50 14.02 2.48 -7.10
CA ILE A 50 13.27 2.29 -8.34
C ILE A 50 12.49 3.56 -8.61
N ARG A 51 12.86 4.26 -9.69
CA ARG A 51 12.12 5.44 -10.15
C ARG A 51 10.70 5.04 -10.54
N VAL A 52 9.72 5.54 -9.81
CA VAL A 52 8.31 5.41 -10.17
C VAL A 52 7.97 6.54 -11.15
N LYS A 53 7.10 6.28 -12.13
CA LYS A 53 6.66 7.33 -13.06
C LYS A 53 6.01 8.48 -12.26
N PRO A 54 6.24 9.75 -12.63
CA PRO A 54 5.76 10.90 -11.86
C PRO A 54 4.24 10.94 -11.66
N GLN A 55 3.47 10.45 -12.64
CA GLN A 55 2.01 10.27 -12.50
C GLN A 55 1.62 9.29 -11.38
N GLN A 56 2.41 8.24 -11.15
CA GLN A 56 2.18 7.27 -10.07
C GLN A 56 2.66 7.77 -8.71
N LEU A 57 3.61 8.71 -8.70
CA LEU A 57 4.12 9.35 -7.49
C LEU A 57 3.07 10.30 -6.89
N LYS A 58 2.38 11.09 -7.72
CA LYS A 58 1.27 11.95 -7.27
C LYS A 58 0.12 11.18 -6.62
N LEU A 59 -0.11 9.93 -7.05
CA LEU A 59 -1.13 9.04 -6.49
C LEU A 59 -0.65 8.27 -5.25
N LYS A 60 0.66 8.02 -5.15
CA LYS A 60 1.26 7.29 -4.03
C LYS A 60 1.80 8.25 -2.98
N LYS A 61 1.11 8.36 -1.85
CA LYS A 61 1.63 9.01 -0.63
C LYS A 61 2.71 8.19 0.09
N SER A 62 3.53 7.43 -0.65
CA SER A 62 4.51 6.49 -0.10
C SER A 62 5.86 6.67 -0.80
N PRO A 63 6.98 6.55 -0.06
CA PRO A 63 8.31 6.64 -0.66
C PRO A 63 8.53 5.57 -1.73
N GLY A 64 9.45 5.83 -2.65
CA GLY A 64 9.89 4.90 -3.67
C GLY A 64 10.40 3.58 -3.08
N ASP A 65 10.21 2.49 -3.83
CA ASP A 65 10.73 1.19 -3.44
C ASP A 65 12.26 1.17 -3.67
N CYS A 66 13.04 0.64 -2.73
CA CYS A 66 14.48 0.40 -2.86
C CYS A 66 14.73 -1.02 -3.37
N LEU A 67 15.57 -1.17 -4.40
CA LEU A 67 16.04 -2.46 -4.88
C LEU A 67 17.48 -2.67 -4.44
N MET A 68 17.73 -3.81 -3.79
CA MET A 68 19.09 -4.25 -3.48
C MET A 68 19.41 -5.52 -4.26
N ILE A 69 20.60 -5.53 -4.84
CA ILE A 69 21.17 -6.65 -5.59
C ILE A 69 22.29 -7.25 -4.74
N PHE A 70 22.16 -8.54 -4.47
CA PHE A 70 23.13 -9.30 -3.69
C PHE A 70 23.94 -10.19 -4.62
N ASN A 71 25.20 -10.45 -4.27
CA ASN A 71 26.02 -11.47 -4.95
C ASN A 71 25.84 -12.86 -4.34
N SER A 72 25.33 -12.95 -3.10
CA SER A 72 25.17 -14.19 -2.35
C SER A 72 23.69 -14.57 -2.19
N ILE A 73 23.36 -15.79 -2.59
CA ILE A 73 22.03 -16.38 -2.39
C ILE A 73 21.75 -16.68 -0.91
N GLU A 74 22.79 -16.95 -0.12
CA GLU A 74 22.69 -17.26 1.30
C GLU A 74 22.22 -16.03 2.07
N MET A 75 22.85 -14.88 1.81
CA MET A 75 22.46 -13.61 2.42
C MET A 75 21.00 -13.26 2.09
N LYS A 76 20.62 -13.36 0.81
CA LYS A 76 19.23 -13.14 0.38
C LYS A 76 18.25 -14.04 1.13
N ASN A 77 18.55 -15.34 1.21
CA ASN A 77 17.66 -16.31 1.85
C ASN A 77 17.59 -16.09 3.36
N MET A 78 18.70 -15.71 3.99
CA MET A 78 18.76 -15.33 5.39
C MET A 78 17.86 -14.13 5.66
N ILE A 79 18.03 -13.02 4.92
CA ILE A 79 17.17 -11.83 5.03
C ILE A 79 15.69 -12.21 4.89
N LEU A 80 15.34 -13.02 3.90
CA LEU A 80 13.96 -13.46 3.70
C LEU A 80 13.43 -14.33 4.85
N ARG A 81 14.26 -15.22 5.42
CA ARG A 81 13.85 -16.05 6.58
C ARG A 81 13.69 -15.19 7.82
N THR A 82 14.60 -14.26 8.06
CA THR A 82 14.55 -13.34 9.19
C THR A 82 13.35 -12.41 9.07
N SER A 83 12.99 -11.96 7.86
CA SER A 83 11.84 -11.06 7.66
C SER A 83 10.49 -11.70 7.99
N TYR A 84 10.37 -13.02 7.90
CA TYR A 84 9.18 -13.74 8.38
C TYR A 84 9.09 -13.81 9.91
N ARG A 85 10.23 -13.74 10.61
CA ARG A 85 10.31 -13.88 12.09
C ARG A 85 10.32 -12.53 12.79
N LYS A 86 11.11 -11.59 12.29
CA LYS A 86 11.40 -10.27 12.85
C LYS A 86 11.08 -9.23 11.78
N LYS A 87 10.34 -8.19 12.12
CA LYS A 87 10.10 -7.08 11.19
C LYS A 87 11.34 -6.18 11.16
N LEU A 88 11.73 -5.72 9.97
CA LEU A 88 12.73 -4.67 9.83
C LEU A 88 12.07 -3.33 10.09
N ILE A 89 12.61 -2.56 11.04
CA ILE A 89 12.12 -1.22 11.39
C ILE A 89 13.27 -0.25 11.15
N ILE A 90 13.04 0.75 10.29
CA ILE A 90 13.99 1.83 10.01
C ILE A 90 13.25 3.12 10.33
N GLU A 91 13.81 4.00 11.15
CA GLU A 91 13.23 5.32 11.47
C GLU A 91 11.76 5.22 11.92
N ASN A 92 11.48 4.27 12.82
CA ASN A 92 10.13 3.95 13.33
C ASN A 92 9.10 3.50 12.29
N ARG A 93 9.52 3.23 11.05
CA ARG A 93 8.66 2.67 9.99
C ARG A 93 8.97 1.20 9.76
N THR A 94 7.91 0.39 9.66
CA THR A 94 8.04 -1.01 9.29
C THR A 94 8.36 -1.12 7.80
N ILE A 95 9.51 -1.70 7.49
CA ILE A 95 9.94 -1.96 6.11
C ILE A 95 9.40 -3.31 5.67
N ILE A 96 8.83 -3.34 4.47
CA ILE A 96 8.34 -4.59 3.88
C ILE A 96 9.33 -5.08 2.84
N ILE A 97 9.76 -6.33 2.98
CA ILE A 97 10.78 -6.96 2.14
C ILE A 97 10.09 -7.98 1.22
N TYR A 98 10.33 -7.85 -0.08
CA TYR A 98 9.78 -8.73 -1.11
C TYR A 98 10.89 -9.29 -2.01
N LYS A 99 10.66 -10.49 -2.56
CA LYS A 99 11.42 -10.95 -3.73
C LYS A 99 11.05 -10.05 -4.92
N GLU A 100 12.05 -9.59 -5.66
CA GLU A 100 11.77 -8.88 -6.92
C GLU A 100 11.24 -9.89 -7.95
N ILE A 101 10.12 -9.57 -8.57
CA ILE A 101 9.49 -10.39 -9.61
C ILE A 101 9.44 -9.53 -10.87
N PRO A 102 10.03 -9.97 -12.00
CA PRO A 102 9.96 -9.24 -13.25
C PRO A 102 8.54 -8.89 -13.65
N ILE A 103 8.35 -7.68 -14.17
CA ILE A 103 7.05 -7.17 -14.62
C ILE A 103 6.38 -8.12 -15.63
N ARG A 104 7.16 -8.75 -16.52
CA ARG A 104 6.67 -9.76 -17.49
C ARG A 104 5.98 -10.95 -16.80
N LEU A 105 6.53 -11.41 -15.68
CA LEU A 105 5.94 -12.51 -14.90
C LEU A 105 4.70 -12.03 -14.11
N LEU A 106 4.70 -10.78 -13.63
CA LEU A 106 3.50 -10.19 -13.02
C LEU A 106 2.35 -10.05 -14.02
N GLY A 107 2.65 -9.80 -15.31
CA GLY A 107 1.67 -9.81 -16.40
C GLY A 107 0.97 -11.17 -16.55
N LYS A 108 1.72 -12.27 -16.56
CA LYS A 108 1.17 -13.64 -16.63
C LYS A 108 0.21 -13.95 -15.49
N ARG A 109 0.47 -13.43 -14.28
CA ARG A 109 -0.42 -13.59 -13.11
C ARG A 109 -1.78 -12.91 -13.27
N GLN A 110 -1.93 -11.99 -14.23
CA GLN A 110 -3.22 -11.34 -14.47
C GLN A 110 -4.29 -12.32 -14.97
N GLY A 111 -3.91 -13.37 -15.72
CA GLY A 111 -4.86 -14.40 -16.17
C GLY A 111 -5.50 -15.18 -15.01
N TYR A 112 -4.83 -15.26 -13.87
CA TYR A 112 -5.34 -15.94 -12.67
C TYR A 112 -6.20 -15.03 -11.78
N ARG A 113 -6.50 -13.79 -12.20
CA ARG A 113 -7.25 -12.83 -11.36
C ARG A 113 -8.61 -13.36 -10.92
N GLN A 114 -9.33 -14.03 -11.82
CA GLN A 114 -10.66 -14.56 -11.53
C GLN A 114 -10.60 -15.62 -10.42
N ILE A 115 -9.72 -16.61 -10.55
CA ILE A 115 -9.55 -17.65 -9.53
C ILE A 115 -9.06 -17.07 -8.20
N VAL A 116 -8.12 -16.12 -8.24
CA VAL A 116 -7.64 -15.44 -7.02
C VAL A 116 -8.78 -14.71 -6.30
N SER A 117 -9.65 -14.01 -7.04
CA SER A 117 -10.83 -13.34 -6.48
C SER A 117 -11.74 -14.34 -5.77
N VAL A 118 -12.03 -15.48 -6.41
CA VAL A 118 -12.87 -16.54 -5.85
C VAL A 118 -12.24 -17.18 -4.62
N LEU A 119 -10.96 -17.59 -4.69
CA LEU A 119 -10.25 -18.19 -3.55
C LEU A 119 -10.26 -17.26 -2.34
N GLN A 120 -10.00 -15.98 -2.58
CA GLN A 120 -9.95 -15.01 -1.50
C GLN A 120 -11.33 -14.68 -0.91
N ARG A 121 -12.40 -14.62 -1.72
CA ARG A 121 -13.79 -14.45 -1.23
C ARG A 121 -14.19 -15.60 -0.30
N ASN A 122 -13.73 -16.80 -0.63
CA ASN A 122 -13.98 -18.01 0.17
C ASN A 122 -12.94 -18.22 1.29
N ASN A 123 -12.08 -17.23 1.58
CA ASN A 123 -11.00 -17.32 2.58
C ASN A 123 -10.04 -18.52 2.39
N ILE A 124 -9.90 -19.01 1.16
CA ILE A 124 -9.00 -20.12 0.82
C ILE A 124 -7.58 -19.57 0.68
N GLN A 125 -6.66 -20.12 1.47
CA GLN A 125 -5.24 -19.79 1.37
C GLN A 125 -4.64 -20.37 0.10
N TYR A 126 -3.90 -19.53 -0.63
CA TYR A 126 -3.24 -19.91 -1.87
C TYR A 126 -1.82 -19.38 -1.91
N ARG A 127 -0.98 -20.07 -2.68
CA ARG A 127 0.42 -19.74 -2.90
C ARG A 127 0.67 -19.57 -4.40
N TRP A 128 1.33 -18.48 -4.77
CA TRP A 128 1.84 -18.33 -6.13
C TRP A 128 3.02 -19.24 -6.37
N GLU A 129 2.96 -20.01 -7.45
CA GLU A 129 4.10 -20.76 -7.96
C GLU A 129 4.98 -19.84 -8.84
N PHE A 130 6.25 -20.21 -8.98
CA PHE A 130 7.18 -19.53 -9.88
C PHE A 130 7.47 -20.45 -11.07
N PRO A 131 7.45 -19.96 -12.33
CA PRO A 131 7.23 -18.56 -12.76
C PRO A 131 5.77 -18.12 -12.79
N GLU A 132 4.83 -19.05 -13.00
CA GLU A 132 3.39 -18.83 -13.06
C GLU A 132 2.64 -20.01 -12.42
N GLY A 133 1.37 -19.80 -12.09
CA GLY A 133 0.51 -20.79 -11.46
C GLY A 133 0.18 -20.52 -9.98
N ILE A 134 -0.80 -21.26 -9.47
CA ILE A 134 -1.32 -21.15 -8.10
C ILE A 134 -1.52 -22.54 -7.50
N THR A 135 -1.05 -22.71 -6.27
CA THR A 135 -1.32 -23.89 -5.44
C THR A 135 -2.21 -23.52 -4.26
N PHE A 136 -3.23 -24.32 -3.98
CA PHE A 136 -4.11 -24.17 -2.81
C PHE A 136 -4.69 -25.52 -2.39
N TYR A 137 -5.30 -25.54 -1.20
CA TYR A 137 -6.06 -26.70 -0.73
C TYR A 137 -7.55 -26.37 -0.79
N TYR A 138 -8.35 -27.29 -1.33
CA TYR A 138 -9.80 -27.19 -1.34
C TYR A 138 -10.38 -28.58 -1.12
N LYS A 139 -11.29 -28.72 -0.15
CA LYS A 139 -11.88 -30.02 0.25
C LYS A 139 -10.83 -31.11 0.47
N ASP A 140 -9.80 -30.79 1.25
CA ASP A 140 -8.66 -31.66 1.58
C ASP A 140 -7.84 -32.17 0.38
N LYS A 141 -8.09 -31.63 -0.82
CA LYS A 141 -7.30 -31.90 -2.02
C LYS A 141 -6.41 -30.72 -2.36
N ARG A 142 -5.16 -31.01 -2.67
CA ARG A 142 -4.21 -30.02 -3.17
C ARG A 142 -4.45 -29.82 -4.67
N PHE A 143 -4.77 -28.59 -5.06
CA PHE A 143 -4.83 -28.18 -6.45
C PHE A 143 -3.57 -27.38 -6.80
N ARG A 144 -2.98 -27.70 -7.95
CA ARG A 144 -1.85 -26.95 -8.53
C ARG A 144 -2.25 -26.61 -9.96
N LEU A 145 -2.58 -25.34 -10.19
CA LEU A 145 -2.99 -24.82 -11.48
C LEU A 145 -1.76 -24.15 -12.11
N ILE A 146 -1.22 -24.74 -13.17
CA ILE A 146 -0.01 -24.25 -13.84
C ILE A 146 -0.37 -23.37 -15.03
N ASP A 147 -1.54 -23.61 -15.64
CA ASP A 147 -2.05 -22.84 -16.77
C ASP A 147 -3.38 -22.14 -16.46
N THR A 148 -3.67 -21.06 -17.20
CA THR A 148 -4.92 -20.32 -17.08
C THR A 148 -6.12 -21.16 -17.51
N GLN A 149 -5.95 -22.08 -18.46
CA GLN A 149 -7.03 -23.00 -18.85
C GLN A 149 -7.44 -23.95 -17.72
N GLU A 150 -6.46 -24.47 -16.96
CA GLU A 150 -6.75 -25.29 -15.78
C GLU A 150 -7.52 -24.50 -14.72
N ALA A 151 -7.20 -23.21 -14.56
CA ALA A 151 -7.93 -22.33 -13.66
C ALA A 151 -9.37 -22.10 -14.11
N GLU A 152 -9.63 -21.93 -15.40
CA GLU A 152 -11.00 -21.84 -15.94
C GLU A 152 -11.77 -23.15 -15.77
N ILE A 153 -11.15 -24.30 -16.02
CA ILE A 153 -11.77 -25.63 -15.80
C ILE A 153 -12.14 -25.81 -14.33
N PHE A 154 -11.24 -25.41 -13.42
CA PHE A 154 -11.52 -25.45 -11.98
C PHE A 154 -12.71 -24.54 -11.62
N LEU A 155 -12.72 -23.30 -12.11
CA LEU A 155 -13.81 -22.36 -11.86
C LEU A 155 -15.15 -22.91 -12.35
N ARG A 156 -15.22 -23.45 -13.57
CA ARG A 156 -16.44 -24.06 -14.12
C ARG A 156 -16.91 -25.26 -13.29
N ARG A 157 -15.98 -26.08 -12.82
CA ARG A 157 -16.29 -27.29 -12.03
C ARG A 157 -16.88 -26.94 -10.66
N TYR A 158 -16.38 -25.88 -10.02
CA TYR A 158 -16.75 -25.52 -8.64
C TYR A 158 -17.57 -24.22 -8.56
N GLU A 159 -18.07 -23.72 -9.68
CA GLU A 159 -18.82 -22.45 -9.78
C GLU A 159 -20.04 -22.43 -8.85
N LYS A 160 -20.75 -23.55 -8.73
CA LYS A 160 -21.94 -23.67 -7.86
C LYS A 160 -21.61 -23.56 -6.37
N GLU A 161 -20.39 -23.95 -5.99
CA GLU A 161 -19.96 -23.98 -4.58
C GLU A 161 -19.19 -22.72 -4.18
N LEU A 162 -18.35 -22.22 -5.07
CA LEU A 162 -17.45 -21.09 -4.83
C LEU A 162 -18.00 -19.74 -5.33
N GLY A 163 -19.10 -19.78 -6.09
CA GLY A 163 -19.70 -18.62 -6.75
C GLY A 163 -19.02 -18.23 -8.06
N LYS A 164 -19.70 -17.40 -8.85
CA LYS A 164 -19.16 -16.87 -10.11
C LYS A 164 -17.91 -16.01 -9.86
N GLY A 165 -16.91 -16.19 -10.72
CA GLY A 165 -15.77 -15.27 -10.83
C GLY A 165 -16.26 -13.95 -11.43
N GLU A 166 -16.38 -12.90 -10.63
CA GLU A 166 -16.68 -11.57 -11.17
C GLU A 166 -15.50 -11.05 -12.00
N GLU A 167 -15.81 -10.46 -13.15
CA GLU A 167 -14.89 -9.63 -13.92
C GLU A 167 -14.60 -8.36 -13.15
N TRP A 168 -13.35 -8.24 -12.69
CA TRP A 168 -12.96 -7.14 -11.82
C TRP A 168 -12.57 -5.91 -12.65
N TYR A 169 -13.47 -4.93 -12.78
CA TYR A 169 -13.13 -3.58 -13.19
C TYR A 169 -12.29 -2.94 -12.06
N GLY A 170 -11.09 -2.45 -12.39
CA GLY A 170 -10.01 -2.21 -11.44
C GLY A 170 -10.30 -1.31 -10.23
N GLY A 171 -9.77 -1.69 -9.05
CA GLY A 171 -9.59 -0.77 -7.92
C GLY A 171 -9.45 -1.48 -6.56
N GLY A 172 -8.26 -1.47 -5.96
CA GLY A 172 -7.84 -2.20 -4.75
C GLY A 172 -8.89 -2.42 -3.65
N GLY A 173 -9.61 -3.54 -3.70
CA GLY A 173 -10.82 -3.77 -2.90
C GLY A 173 -10.66 -4.54 -1.59
N ARG A 174 -9.46 -4.89 -1.13
CA ARG A 174 -9.31 -5.60 0.17
C ARG A 174 -8.42 -4.94 1.22
N TYR A 175 -7.98 -3.71 0.96
CA TYR A 175 -7.30 -2.87 1.95
C TYR A 175 -8.18 -1.72 2.48
N THR A 176 -9.40 -1.55 1.94
CA THR A 176 -10.28 -0.40 2.22
C THR A 176 -11.47 -0.73 3.12
N GLU A 177 -11.92 -1.99 3.21
CA GLU A 177 -13.03 -2.36 4.11
C GLU A 177 -12.69 -2.13 5.58
N ARG A 178 -11.45 -2.45 5.99
CA ARG A 178 -10.96 -2.16 7.36
C ARG A 178 -10.87 -0.66 7.69
N ARG A 179 -10.89 0.22 6.68
CA ARG A 179 -10.88 1.67 6.85
C ARG A 179 -12.29 2.26 6.84
N LYS A 180 -13.26 1.62 6.17
CA LYS A 180 -14.67 2.01 6.24
C LYS A 180 -15.27 1.67 7.61
N GLU A 181 -14.97 0.51 8.17
CA GLU A 181 -15.42 0.14 9.53
C GLU A 181 -14.88 1.10 10.61
N LYS A 182 -13.63 1.57 10.48
CA LYS A 182 -13.06 2.56 11.40
C LYS A 182 -13.67 3.95 11.23
N LYS A 183 -14.14 4.32 10.03
CA LYS A 183 -14.77 5.63 9.80
C LYS A 183 -16.19 5.66 10.36
N VAL A 184 -16.96 4.58 10.19
CA VAL A 184 -18.32 4.46 10.74
C VAL A 184 -18.31 4.49 12.26
N LYS A 185 -17.41 3.73 12.90
CA LYS A 185 -17.25 3.73 14.37
C LYS A 185 -16.83 5.08 14.94
N ASN A 186 -16.10 5.90 14.18
CA ASN A 186 -15.68 7.24 14.64
C ASN A 186 -16.82 8.26 14.51
N THR A 187 -17.66 8.18 13.48
CA THR A 187 -18.87 9.02 13.36
C THR A 187 -19.95 8.66 14.38
N GLU A 188 -20.09 7.38 14.76
CA GLU A 188 -21.04 7.00 15.82
C GLU A 188 -20.56 7.43 17.21
N LYS A 189 -19.24 7.38 17.49
CA LYS A 189 -18.68 7.87 18.75
C LYS A 189 -18.82 9.40 18.86
N GLN A 190 -18.49 10.13 17.80
CA GLN A 190 -18.66 11.59 17.77
C GLN A 190 -20.14 12.03 17.84
N LYS A 191 -21.08 11.24 17.29
CA LYS A 191 -22.52 11.54 17.45
C LYS A 191 -23.06 11.24 18.85
N ARG A 192 -22.44 10.34 19.61
CA ARG A 192 -22.82 10.10 21.02
C ARG A 192 -22.26 11.18 21.93
N GLU A 193 -20.99 11.54 21.77
CA GLU A 193 -20.34 12.59 22.58
C GLU A 193 -21.04 13.95 22.40
N ARG A 194 -21.44 14.30 21.16
CA ARG A 194 -22.15 15.55 20.89
C ARG A 194 -23.59 15.60 21.42
N LYS A 195 -24.20 14.44 21.68
CA LYS A 195 -25.55 14.34 22.23
C LYS A 195 -25.54 14.37 23.76
N GLU A 196 -24.46 13.89 24.38
CA GLU A 196 -24.22 14.01 25.82
C GLU A 196 -23.84 15.46 26.19
N GLU A 197 -23.08 16.18 25.35
CA GLU A 197 -22.81 17.62 25.56
C GLU A 197 -24.06 18.51 25.39
N GLU A 198 -25.00 18.18 24.48
CA GLU A 198 -26.25 18.93 24.34
C GLU A 198 -27.21 18.71 25.53
N GLU A 199 -27.24 17.51 26.13
CA GLU A 199 -28.05 17.23 27.33
C GLU A 199 -27.47 17.87 28.61
N GLU A 200 -26.14 17.98 28.73
CA GLU A 200 -25.51 18.68 29.88
C GLU A 200 -25.71 20.21 29.83
N VAL A 201 -25.81 20.82 28.65
CA VAL A 201 -26.04 22.27 28.51
C VAL A 201 -27.49 22.66 28.82
N GLU A 202 -28.47 21.77 28.59
CA GLU A 202 -29.87 22.03 28.96
C GLU A 202 -30.12 21.93 30.48
N GLU A 203 -29.31 21.19 31.25
CA GLU A 203 -29.45 21.12 32.72
C GLU A 203 -28.83 22.33 33.46
N GLU A 204 -27.84 23.03 32.88
CA GLU A 204 -27.22 24.21 33.51
C GLU A 204 -27.81 25.56 33.07
N GLY A 205 -28.69 25.58 32.06
CA GLY A 205 -29.20 26.81 31.42
C GLY A 205 -30.52 27.40 31.95
N ALA A 206 -31.01 26.99 33.13
CA ALA A 206 -32.28 27.49 33.69
C ALA A 206 -32.08 28.62 34.72
N VAL A 207 -31.30 29.67 34.40
CA VAL A 207 -31.32 30.93 35.16
C VAL A 207 -31.13 32.14 34.24
N GLY A 208 -32.25 32.71 33.80
CA GLY A 208 -32.51 34.15 33.72
C GLY A 208 -31.82 35.01 32.66
N GLY A 209 -32.61 35.92 32.07
CA GLY A 209 -32.11 37.23 31.62
C GLY A 209 -32.42 37.56 30.17
N GLU A 210 -33.13 38.66 29.98
CA GLU A 210 -33.54 39.29 28.72
C GLU A 210 -32.38 40.06 28.04
N GLU A 211 -32.65 40.54 26.81
CA GLU A 211 -31.94 41.61 26.06
C GLU A 211 -30.59 41.17 25.43
N GLU A 212 -30.22 41.49 24.18
CA GLU A 212 -30.57 42.58 23.27
C GLU A 212 -30.14 42.20 21.82
N GLU A 213 -30.74 42.87 20.84
CA GLU A 213 -30.52 42.76 19.38
C GLU A 213 -29.20 43.44 18.92
N GLU A 214 -28.90 43.34 17.61
CA GLU A 214 -27.85 44.03 16.82
C GLU A 214 -26.47 43.32 16.82
N GLU A 215 -25.76 43.04 15.72
CA GLU A 215 -25.59 43.71 14.42
C GLU A 215 -25.08 42.66 13.38
N GLU A 216 -25.78 42.50 12.25
CA GLU A 216 -25.26 41.92 11.01
C GLU A 216 -25.02 43.08 10.04
N GLU A 217 -23.80 43.25 9.51
CA GLU A 217 -23.51 43.61 8.11
C GLU A 217 -22.01 43.87 7.85
N GLU A 218 -21.63 43.73 6.58
CA GLU A 218 -20.36 44.12 5.94
C GLU A 218 -19.14 43.17 6.03
N LEU A 219 -18.93 42.40 4.95
CA LEU A 219 -17.91 42.70 3.92
C LEU A 219 -17.71 41.49 3.01
N GLY A 220 -18.58 41.38 2.01
CA GLY A 220 -18.36 40.55 0.84
C GLY A 220 -18.57 41.40 -0.39
N GLU A 221 -17.57 42.17 -0.83
CA GLU A 221 -17.62 42.90 -2.10
C GLU A 221 -16.27 43.54 -2.52
N GLU A 222 -15.12 42.84 -2.49
CA GLU A 222 -13.86 43.43 -3.02
C GLU A 222 -12.94 42.54 -3.89
N GLU A 223 -13.24 41.28 -4.18
CA GLU A 223 -12.33 40.45 -5.01
C GLU A 223 -12.66 40.35 -6.52
N GLU A 224 -13.67 41.06 -7.04
CA GLU A 224 -14.00 41.03 -8.47
C GLU A 224 -13.27 42.08 -9.35
N LYS A 225 -12.32 42.85 -8.81
CA LYS A 225 -11.63 43.92 -9.58
C LYS A 225 -10.17 43.64 -10.01
N GLU A 226 -9.58 42.50 -9.68
CA GLU A 226 -8.20 42.21 -10.14
C GLU A 226 -8.07 41.44 -11.46
N GLU A 227 -9.13 40.83 -12.00
CA GLU A 227 -9.03 40.04 -13.23
C GLU A 227 -8.97 40.88 -14.54
N GLU A 228 -9.25 42.18 -14.51
CA GLU A 228 -9.35 42.98 -15.74
C GLU A 228 -8.05 43.74 -16.13
N THR A 229 -7.06 43.84 -15.24
CA THR A 229 -5.85 44.67 -15.51
C THR A 229 -4.69 43.91 -16.17
N THR A 230 -4.71 42.58 -16.22
CA THR A 230 -3.60 41.81 -16.83
C THR A 230 -3.76 41.54 -18.34
N ARG A 231 -4.92 41.79 -18.94
CA ARG A 231 -5.14 41.60 -20.39
C ARG A 231 -4.56 42.69 -21.28
N ASN A 232 -4.22 43.87 -20.75
CA ASN A 232 -3.79 45.01 -21.58
C ASN A 232 -2.27 45.20 -21.76
N ARG A 233 -1.42 44.27 -21.29
CA ARG A 233 0.05 44.36 -21.47
C ARG A 233 0.63 43.52 -22.61
N LYS A 234 -0.19 42.83 -23.41
CA LYS A 234 0.29 41.91 -24.46
C LYS A 234 0.24 42.44 -25.89
N THR A 235 -0.05 43.74 -26.08
CA THR A 235 -0.05 44.40 -27.39
C THR A 235 0.83 45.65 -27.37
N ARG A 236 2.13 45.48 -27.12
CA ARG A 236 3.22 46.41 -27.54
C ARG A 236 4.55 45.91 -26.96
N SER A 237 5.18 44.98 -27.66
CA SER A 237 6.63 44.75 -27.73
C SER A 237 6.91 43.81 -28.89
#